data_AF-A0A6A3GG18-F1
#
_entry.id   AF-A0A6A3GG18-F1
#
_cell.length_a   1.000
_cell.length_b   1.000
_cell.length_c   1.000
_cell.angle_alpha   90.00
_cell.angle_beta   90.00
_cell.angle_gamma   90.00
#
_symmetry.space_group_name_H-M   'P 1'
#
loop_
_entity.id
_entity.type
_entity.pdbx_description
1 polymer ?
#
loop_
_entity_poly.entity_id
_entity_poly.type
_entity_poly.pdbx_seq_one_letter_code
_entity_poly.pdbx_strand_id
1 'polypeptide(L)'
;MENESAECLSDAIQSFKFSNPSWDQVKVIVIDKDMGELGLLEKEFGDVRVILCHFHLKKYIRTEMAKSEYGGPSSFDKDQVKDAVDLMRQATSRDEYTKYLKYLYFLLDGVQLGVDDDVPEATHPFLKYFMRNWDAMKERWALYARSDIPHLGNHTNNRLESSWGHIKDILKSDMALDECVDTLMFLQAVAEMGYAKKITGVGQMRYDGADDELEKLACEVSPYAYRLVERQYWIARDRKTH
;
A
#
# COMPACT_ATOMS: atom_id res chain seq x y z
N MET A 1 24.60 6.57 7.30
CA MET A 1 23.30 6.03 7.74
C MET A 1 23.59 4.63 8.26
N GLU A 2 23.95 4.54 9.53
CA GLU A 2 24.32 3.30 10.21
C GLU A 2 23.57 3.31 11.55
N ASN A 3 22.30 2.91 11.55
CA ASN A 3 21.59 2.41 12.73
C ASN A 3 20.15 1.97 12.39
N GLU A 4 19.99 1.19 11.32
CA GLU A 4 18.82 0.32 11.17
C GLU A 4 19.00 -0.91 12.08
N SER A 5 19.20 -0.69 13.38
CA SER A 5 19.29 -1.78 14.35
C SER A 5 17.88 -2.20 14.76
N ALA A 6 17.73 -3.48 15.13
CA ALA A 6 16.47 -3.97 15.69
C ALA A 6 16.04 -3.18 16.94
N GLU A 7 16.99 -2.59 17.67
CA GLU A 7 16.73 -1.73 18.83
C GLU A 7 16.03 -0.42 18.42
N CYS A 8 16.54 0.27 17.39
CA CYS A 8 15.92 1.51 16.90
C CYS A 8 14.48 1.27 16.40
N LEU A 9 14.24 0.15 15.71
CA LEU A 9 12.89 -0.20 15.28
C LEU A 9 11.99 -0.55 16.48
N SER A 10 12.51 -1.23 17.50
CA SER A 10 11.78 -1.51 18.73
C SER A 10 11.34 -0.21 19.42
N ASP A 11 12.22 0.77 19.55
CA ASP A 11 11.89 2.07 20.16
C ASP A 11 10.81 2.83 19.36
N ALA A 12 10.89 2.77 18.03
CA ALA A 12 9.85 3.33 17.16
C ALA A 12 8.50 2.63 17.35
N ILE A 13 8.49 1.31 17.47
CA ILE A 13 7.27 0.52 17.74
C ILE A 13 6.67 0.87 19.10
N GLN A 14 7.48 0.98 20.15
CA GLN A 14 6.99 1.35 21.48
C GLN A 14 6.41 2.76 21.48
N SER A 15 7.06 3.71 20.80
CA SER A 15 6.56 5.08 20.64
C SER A 15 5.23 5.12 19.89
N PHE A 16 5.09 4.29 18.85
CA PHE A 16 3.83 4.12 18.12
C PHE A 16 2.72 3.58 19.03
N LYS A 17 2.97 2.49 19.75
CA LYS A 17 1.99 1.87 20.68
C LYS A 17 1.58 2.83 21.79
N PHE A 18 2.53 3.56 22.36
CA PHE A 18 2.26 4.58 23.39
C PHE A 18 1.34 5.68 22.87
N SER A 19 1.56 6.14 21.63
CA SER A 19 0.81 7.25 21.04
C SER A 19 -0.53 6.84 20.44
N ASN A 20 -0.75 5.54 20.21
CA ASN A 20 -1.93 5.01 19.54
C ASN A 20 -2.57 3.91 20.40
N PRO A 21 -3.50 4.25 21.32
CA PRO A 21 -4.10 3.28 22.24
C PRO A 21 -4.78 2.07 21.58
N SER A 22 -5.25 2.23 20.34
CA SER A 22 -5.88 1.16 19.54
C SER A 22 -4.90 0.39 18.65
N TRP A 23 -3.59 0.39 18.97
CA TRP A 23 -2.56 -0.30 18.18
C TRP A 23 -2.82 -1.80 18.04
N ASP A 24 -3.51 -2.40 19.01
CA ASP A 24 -3.93 -3.81 19.03
C ASP A 24 -5.00 -4.14 17.96
N GLN A 25 -5.66 -3.12 17.41
CA GLN A 25 -6.61 -3.27 16.31
C GLN A 25 -5.94 -3.33 14.94
N VAL A 26 -4.63 -3.08 14.85
CA VAL A 26 -3.88 -3.16 13.58
C VAL A 26 -3.92 -4.59 13.06
N LYS A 27 -4.47 -4.78 11.85
CA LYS A 27 -4.56 -6.09 11.19
C LYS A 27 -3.52 -6.32 10.11
N VAL A 28 -3.00 -5.25 9.53
CA VAL A 28 -2.11 -5.30 8.37
C VAL A 28 -1.03 -4.25 8.50
N ILE A 29 0.22 -4.66 8.26
CA ILE A 29 1.36 -3.75 8.15
C ILE A 29 2.00 -3.95 6.78
N VAL A 30 2.29 -2.86 6.08
CA VAL A 30 2.93 -2.88 4.77
C VAL A 30 4.37 -2.40 4.92
N ILE A 31 5.33 -3.22 4.49
CA ILE A 31 6.76 -2.89 4.53
C ILE A 31 7.41 -3.01 3.15
N ASP A 32 8.62 -2.49 2.98
CA ASP A 32 9.29 -2.44 1.68
C ASP A 32 10.01 -3.74 1.33
N LYS A 33 10.93 -4.17 2.19
CA LYS A 33 11.39 -5.55 2.40
C LYS A 33 12.67 -5.50 3.23
N ASP A 34 12.54 -5.83 4.50
CA ASP A 34 13.66 -6.20 5.35
C ASP A 34 13.23 -7.38 6.24
N MET A 35 14.05 -8.43 6.23
CA MET A 35 13.80 -9.66 6.99
C MET A 35 13.94 -9.42 8.50
N GLY A 36 14.81 -8.48 8.91
CA GLY A 36 14.99 -8.13 10.33
C GLY A 36 13.75 -7.44 10.89
N GLU A 37 13.19 -6.50 10.14
CA GLU A 37 11.97 -5.78 10.51
C GLU A 37 10.75 -6.72 10.58
N LEU A 38 10.65 -7.66 9.64
CA LEU A 38 9.52 -8.58 9.54
C LEU A 38 9.34 -9.42 10.81
N GLY A 39 10.42 -10.06 11.28
CA GLY A 39 10.35 -10.90 12.49
C GLY A 39 10.05 -10.08 13.75
N LEU A 40 10.55 -8.85 13.83
CA LEU A 40 10.28 -7.95 14.96
C LEU A 40 8.82 -7.48 14.97
N LEU A 41 8.25 -7.10 13.82
CA LEU A 41 6.87 -6.64 13.70
C LEU A 41 5.87 -7.74 14.07
N GLU A 42 6.09 -8.97 13.62
CA GLU A 42 5.23 -10.11 13.98
C GLU A 42 5.29 -10.42 15.47
N LYS A 43 6.49 -10.33 16.07
CA LYS A 43 6.66 -10.49 17.52
C LYS A 43 5.93 -9.40 18.30
N GLU A 44 6.02 -8.14 17.85
CA GLU A 44 5.48 -6.99 18.59
C GLU A 44 3.96 -6.81 18.41
N PHE A 45 3.41 -7.14 17.25
CA PHE A 45 2.00 -6.89 16.93
C PHE A 45 1.14 -8.16 16.89
N GLY A 46 1.69 -9.34 17.21
CA GLY A 46 0.93 -10.58 17.34
C GLY A 46 0.30 -11.03 16.02
N ASP A 47 -1.04 -11.17 16.00
CA ASP A 47 -1.85 -11.64 14.86
C ASP A 47 -1.90 -10.68 13.65
N VAL A 48 -0.90 -9.80 13.51
CA VAL A 48 -0.81 -8.88 12.38
C VAL A 48 -0.34 -9.61 11.12
N ARG A 49 -0.91 -9.26 9.97
CA ARG A 49 -0.37 -9.70 8.68
C ARG A 49 0.61 -8.66 8.14
N VAL A 50 1.89 -9.03 8.10
CA VAL A 50 2.93 -8.21 7.45
C VAL A 50 3.01 -8.55 5.96
N ILE A 51 2.68 -7.59 5.11
CA ILE A 51 2.71 -7.71 3.65
C ILE A 51 3.77 -6.81 3.04
N LEU A 52 4.25 -7.17 1.85
CA LEU A 52 5.24 -6.38 1.12
C LEU A 52 4.56 -5.38 0.17
N CYS A 53 5.15 -4.21 0.08
CA CYS A 53 4.78 -3.19 -0.89
C CYS A 53 5.03 -3.69 -2.33
N HIS A 54 4.01 -3.62 -3.18
CA HIS A 54 4.13 -4.00 -4.59
C HIS A 54 5.13 -3.15 -5.37
N PHE A 55 5.28 -1.88 -5.01
CA PHE A 55 6.22 -0.98 -5.68
C PHE A 55 7.66 -1.41 -5.39
N HIS A 56 7.96 -1.67 -4.12
CA HIS A 56 9.28 -2.10 -3.69
C HIS A 56 9.65 -3.49 -4.18
N LEU A 57 8.71 -4.45 -4.19
CA LEU A 57 8.93 -5.76 -4.81
C LEU A 57 9.57 -5.64 -6.19
N LYS A 58 9.01 -4.81 -7.09
CA LYS A 58 9.56 -4.61 -8.44
C LYS A 58 10.98 -4.04 -8.39
N LYS A 59 11.23 -3.06 -7.53
CA LYS A 59 12.54 -2.41 -7.35
C LYS A 59 13.57 -3.42 -6.85
N TYR A 60 13.24 -4.22 -5.84
CA TYR A 60 14.11 -5.26 -5.28
C TYR A 60 14.44 -6.33 -6.31
N ILE A 61 13.44 -6.89 -7.00
CA ILE A 61 13.66 -7.90 -8.04
C ILE A 61 14.63 -7.38 -9.11
N ARG A 62 14.43 -6.12 -9.57
CA ARG A 62 15.34 -5.49 -10.53
C ARG A 62 16.77 -5.34 -9.99
N THR A 63 16.92 -4.89 -8.75
CA THR A 63 18.24 -4.72 -8.11
C THR A 63 18.93 -6.06 -7.91
N GLU A 64 18.22 -7.10 -7.47
CA GLU A 64 18.76 -8.45 -7.30
C GLU A 64 19.23 -9.01 -8.63
N MET A 65 18.42 -8.96 -9.68
CA MET A 65 18.82 -9.40 -11.03
C MET A 65 20.03 -8.62 -11.60
N ALA A 66 20.38 -7.46 -11.05
CA ALA A 66 21.57 -6.71 -11.46
C ALA A 66 22.87 -7.27 -10.87
N LYS A 67 22.81 -8.10 -9.82
CA LYS A 67 24.00 -8.67 -9.19
C LYS A 67 24.68 -9.70 -10.10
N SER A 68 26.01 -9.67 -10.11
CA SER A 68 26.84 -10.55 -10.94
C SER A 68 26.75 -12.02 -10.53
N GLU A 69 26.42 -12.32 -9.26
CA GLU A 69 26.25 -13.69 -8.74
C GLU A 69 25.16 -14.49 -9.46
N TYR A 70 24.24 -13.80 -10.15
CA TYR A 70 23.18 -14.42 -10.94
C TYR A 70 23.46 -14.47 -12.44
N GLY A 71 24.70 -14.23 -12.87
CA GLY A 71 25.11 -14.27 -14.27
C GLY A 71 25.16 -12.91 -14.97
N GLY A 72 24.81 -11.82 -14.28
CA GLY A 72 24.94 -10.44 -14.78
C GLY A 72 23.95 -10.07 -15.89
N PRO A 73 24.08 -8.87 -16.50
CA PRO A 73 23.08 -8.29 -17.42
C PRO A 73 22.72 -9.11 -18.66
N SER A 74 23.58 -10.03 -19.10
CA SER A 74 23.42 -10.81 -20.34
C SER A 74 23.02 -12.28 -20.11
N SER A 75 22.79 -12.70 -18.87
CA SER A 75 22.50 -14.11 -18.54
C SER A 75 21.07 -14.54 -18.91
N PHE A 76 20.12 -13.61 -18.85
CA PHE A 76 18.71 -13.84 -19.18
C PHE A 76 18.03 -12.51 -19.53
N ASP A 77 16.86 -12.59 -20.16
CA ASP A 77 16.03 -11.41 -20.45
C ASP A 77 15.37 -10.90 -19.15
N LYS A 78 15.93 -9.82 -18.61
CA LYS A 78 15.46 -9.21 -17.36
C LYS A 78 14.06 -8.63 -17.45
N ASP A 79 13.66 -8.17 -18.63
CA ASP A 79 12.34 -7.58 -18.81
C ASP A 79 11.28 -8.69 -18.82
N GLN A 80 11.54 -9.80 -19.50
CA GLN A 80 10.65 -10.97 -19.45
C GLN A 80 10.54 -11.58 -18.05
N VAL A 81 11.65 -11.69 -17.32
CA VAL A 81 11.64 -12.18 -15.93
C VAL A 81 10.85 -11.24 -15.02
N LYS A 82 11.06 -9.93 -15.17
CA LYS A 82 10.30 -8.92 -14.41
C LYS A 82 8.81 -9.00 -14.72
N ASP A 83 8.44 -9.14 -15.99
CA ASP A 83 7.04 -9.25 -16.41
C ASP A 83 6.39 -10.52 -15.86
N ALA A 84 7.10 -11.65 -15.85
CA ALA A 84 6.63 -12.89 -15.21
C ALA A 84 6.36 -12.70 -13.71
N VAL A 85 7.26 -12.02 -13.00
CA VAL A 85 7.06 -11.69 -11.57
C VAL A 85 5.90 -10.71 -11.36
N ASP A 86 5.73 -9.75 -12.26
CA ASP A 86 4.63 -8.79 -12.20
C ASP A 86 3.26 -9.42 -12.49
N LEU A 87 3.23 -10.46 -13.33
CA LEU A 87 2.07 -11.29 -13.58
C LEU A 87 1.75 -12.16 -12.36
N MET A 88 2.76 -12.81 -11.74
CA MET A 88 2.58 -13.53 -10.46
C MET A 88 2.06 -12.62 -9.35
N ARG A 89 2.57 -11.39 -9.25
CA ARG A 89 2.13 -10.40 -8.26
C ARG A 89 0.65 -10.05 -8.40
N GLN A 90 0.16 -10.00 -9.64
CA GLN A 90 -1.23 -9.63 -9.97
C GLN A 90 -2.16 -10.83 -10.11
N ALA A 91 -1.62 -12.05 -10.04
CA ALA A 91 -2.40 -13.27 -10.18
C ALA A 91 -3.56 -13.28 -9.17
N THR A 92 -4.75 -13.55 -9.69
CA THR A 92 -6.01 -13.56 -8.95
C THR A 92 -6.36 -14.95 -8.43
N SER A 93 -5.65 -15.97 -8.90
CA SER A 93 -5.80 -17.36 -8.47
C SER A 93 -4.43 -18.04 -8.30
N ARG A 94 -4.44 -19.17 -7.57
CA ARG A 94 -3.26 -20.03 -7.44
C ARG A 94 -2.82 -20.57 -8.80
N ASP A 95 -3.75 -20.95 -9.66
CA ASP A 95 -3.43 -21.54 -10.97
C ASP A 95 -2.76 -20.52 -11.89
N GLU A 96 -3.25 -19.28 -11.88
CA GLU A 96 -2.64 -18.17 -12.61
C GLU A 96 -1.22 -17.87 -12.09
N TYR A 97 -1.02 -17.86 -10.76
CA TYR A 97 0.30 -17.72 -10.17
C TYR A 97 1.23 -18.86 -10.62
N THR A 98 0.79 -20.11 -10.49
CA THR A 98 1.58 -21.29 -10.87
C THR A 98 1.93 -21.29 -12.35
N LYS A 99 1.02 -20.85 -13.23
CA LYS A 99 1.29 -20.68 -14.66
C LYS A 99 2.45 -19.72 -14.90
N TYR A 100 2.48 -18.57 -14.24
CA TYR A 100 3.55 -17.60 -14.40
C TYR A 100 4.85 -18.01 -13.70
N LEU A 101 4.76 -18.79 -12.62
CA LEU A 101 5.92 -19.45 -12.03
C LEU A 101 6.54 -20.45 -13.01
N LYS A 102 5.75 -21.29 -13.65
CA LYS A 102 6.22 -22.21 -14.70
C LYS A 102 6.84 -21.48 -15.88
N TYR A 103 6.28 -20.33 -16.27
CA TYR A 103 6.89 -19.46 -17.27
C TYR A 103 8.26 -18.91 -16.81
N LEU A 104 8.42 -18.56 -15.53
CA LEU A 104 9.71 -18.16 -14.97
C LEU A 104 10.75 -19.30 -15.04
N TYR A 105 10.35 -20.56 -14.80
CA TYR A 105 11.23 -21.73 -15.00
C TYR A 105 11.66 -21.88 -16.45
N PHE A 106 10.75 -21.66 -17.41
CA PHE A 106 11.10 -21.67 -18.82
C PHE A 106 12.14 -20.58 -19.16
N LEU A 107 11.98 -19.36 -18.63
CA LEU A 107 12.89 -18.25 -18.89
C LEU A 107 14.30 -18.44 -18.33
N LEU A 108 14.43 -19.09 -17.17
CA LEU A 108 15.70 -19.18 -16.43
C LEU A 108 16.39 -20.54 -16.55
N ASP A 109 15.61 -21.62 -16.52
CA ASP A 109 16.13 -23.00 -16.56
C ASP A 109 15.90 -23.65 -17.94
N GLY A 110 15.17 -23.00 -18.86
CA GLY A 110 14.81 -23.58 -20.16
C GLY A 110 13.83 -24.75 -20.09
N VAL A 111 13.19 -24.96 -18.92
CA VAL A 111 12.27 -26.08 -18.68
C VAL A 111 10.85 -25.69 -19.08
N GLN A 112 10.28 -26.42 -20.04
CA GLN A 112 8.89 -26.24 -20.43
C GLN A 112 8.00 -27.18 -19.60
N LEU A 113 7.14 -26.61 -18.76
CA LEU A 113 6.22 -27.34 -17.89
C LEU A 113 4.78 -27.20 -18.39
N GLY A 114 4.10 -28.33 -18.53
CA GLY A 114 2.66 -28.42 -18.75
C GLY A 114 1.85 -28.02 -17.52
N VAL A 115 0.52 -27.99 -17.64
CA VAL A 115 -0.39 -27.58 -16.55
C VAL A 115 -0.29 -28.51 -15.35
N ASP A 116 -0.19 -29.82 -15.60
CA ASP A 116 -0.18 -30.86 -14.56
C ASP A 116 1.22 -31.23 -14.07
N ASP A 117 2.27 -30.68 -14.69
CA ASP A 117 3.66 -30.98 -14.29
C ASP A 117 4.00 -30.35 -12.95
N ASP A 118 4.70 -31.09 -12.09
CA ASP A 118 5.25 -30.55 -10.85
C ASP A 118 6.38 -29.56 -11.13
N VAL A 119 6.52 -28.56 -10.25
CA VAL A 119 7.62 -27.59 -10.33
C VAL A 119 8.91 -28.29 -9.88
N PRO A 120 9.94 -28.41 -10.74
CA PRO A 120 11.18 -29.12 -10.40
C PRO A 120 12.06 -28.29 -9.46
N GLU A 121 13.18 -28.86 -9.01
CA GLU A 121 14.18 -28.10 -8.29
C GLU A 121 14.83 -27.05 -9.20
N ALA A 122 14.84 -25.79 -8.74
CA ALA A 122 15.46 -24.68 -9.46
C ALA A 122 16.97 -24.90 -9.66
N THR A 123 17.47 -24.68 -10.88
CA THR A 123 18.90 -24.81 -11.21
C THR A 123 19.57 -23.46 -11.37
N HIS A 124 18.93 -22.49 -12.04
CA HIS A 124 19.48 -21.16 -12.26
C HIS A 124 19.67 -20.42 -10.93
N PRO A 125 20.83 -19.74 -10.70
CA PRO A 125 21.12 -19.06 -9.43
C PRO A 125 20.04 -18.07 -8.99
N PHE A 126 19.53 -17.25 -9.92
CA PHE A 126 18.43 -16.32 -9.61
C PHE A 126 17.13 -17.04 -9.27
N LEU A 127 16.83 -18.16 -9.93
CA LEU A 127 15.60 -18.92 -9.66
C LEU A 127 15.66 -19.58 -8.28
N LYS A 128 16.82 -20.15 -7.91
CA LYS A 128 17.06 -20.64 -6.53
C LYS A 128 16.84 -19.54 -5.50
N TYR A 129 17.39 -18.35 -5.75
CA TYR A 129 17.16 -17.18 -4.91
C TYR A 129 15.67 -16.81 -4.85
N PHE A 130 14.98 -16.81 -6.01
CA PHE A 130 13.58 -16.45 -6.10
C PHE A 130 12.69 -17.41 -5.29
N MET A 131 12.87 -18.72 -5.47
CA MET A 131 12.13 -19.73 -4.73
C MET A 131 12.31 -19.58 -3.21
N ARG A 132 13.54 -19.35 -2.76
CA ARG A 132 13.86 -19.24 -1.33
C ARG A 132 13.34 -17.94 -0.69
N ASN A 133 13.41 -16.81 -1.39
CA ASN A 133 13.22 -15.48 -0.78
C ASN A 133 11.94 -14.76 -1.22
N TRP A 134 11.21 -15.29 -2.19
CA TRP A 134 9.99 -14.69 -2.72
C TRP A 134 8.86 -15.72 -2.77
N ASP A 135 9.04 -16.86 -3.43
CA ASP A 135 7.97 -17.87 -3.53
C ASP A 135 7.60 -18.46 -2.16
N ALA A 136 8.61 -18.73 -1.31
CA ALA A 136 8.42 -19.19 0.06
C ALA A 136 7.61 -18.24 0.95
N MET A 137 7.40 -16.99 0.53
CA MET A 137 6.59 -15.98 1.23
C MET A 137 5.60 -15.27 0.32
N LYS A 138 5.11 -15.95 -0.73
CA LYS A 138 4.14 -15.41 -1.71
C LYS A 138 2.87 -14.85 -1.07
N GLU A 139 2.47 -15.34 0.10
CA GLU A 139 1.35 -14.86 0.91
C GLU A 139 1.50 -13.40 1.34
N ARG A 140 2.71 -12.84 1.27
CA ARG A 140 3.00 -11.44 1.62
C ARG A 140 2.92 -10.50 0.43
N TRP A 141 2.98 -10.98 -0.81
CA TRP A 141 3.13 -10.10 -1.97
C TRP A 141 2.35 -10.52 -3.22
N ALA A 142 1.90 -11.77 -3.34
CA ALA A 142 1.03 -12.21 -4.43
C ALA A 142 -0.43 -11.88 -4.08
N LEU A 143 -1.16 -11.29 -5.03
CA LEU A 143 -2.52 -10.80 -4.80
C LEU A 143 -3.49 -11.89 -4.34
N TYR A 144 -3.55 -13.03 -5.03
CA TYR A 144 -4.46 -14.12 -4.66
C TYR A 144 -4.22 -14.63 -3.23
N ALA A 145 -2.96 -14.68 -2.80
CA ALA A 145 -2.52 -15.29 -1.55
C ALA A 145 -2.76 -14.38 -0.32
N ARG A 146 -3.26 -13.17 -0.54
CA ARG A 146 -3.65 -12.20 0.49
C ARG A 146 -5.08 -11.70 0.35
N SER A 147 -5.91 -12.41 -0.42
CA SER A 147 -7.32 -12.07 -0.66
C SER A 147 -8.17 -12.12 0.61
N ASP A 148 -7.69 -12.82 1.64
CA ASP A 148 -8.27 -12.92 2.99
C ASP A 148 -7.97 -11.70 3.88
N ILE A 149 -7.17 -10.75 3.40
CA ILE A 149 -6.70 -9.60 4.20
C ILE A 149 -7.48 -8.33 3.84
N PRO A 150 -8.01 -7.57 4.82
CA PRO A 150 -8.71 -6.31 4.58
C PRO A 150 -7.71 -5.18 4.30
N HIS A 151 -6.92 -5.29 3.24
CA HIS A 151 -5.98 -4.25 2.83
C HIS A 151 -6.66 -3.06 2.14
N LEU A 152 -7.99 -3.05 1.95
CA LEU A 152 -8.79 -1.95 1.37
C LEU A 152 -8.26 -1.44 0.02
N GLY A 153 -7.76 -2.34 -0.83
CA GLY A 153 -7.09 -2.00 -2.09
C GLY A 153 -5.73 -1.28 -1.96
N ASN A 154 -5.25 -1.07 -0.73
CA ASN A 154 -3.95 -0.48 -0.46
C ASN A 154 -2.84 -1.53 -0.63
N HIS A 155 -2.15 -1.44 -1.75
CA HIS A 155 -1.13 -2.40 -2.17
C HIS A 155 0.27 -1.78 -2.28
N THR A 156 0.38 -0.48 -2.04
CA THR A 156 1.61 0.29 -2.23
C THR A 156 1.75 1.34 -1.13
N ASN A 157 2.99 1.62 -0.74
CA ASN A 157 3.31 2.79 0.08
C ASN A 157 3.72 4.00 -0.77
N ASN A 158 3.64 3.92 -2.11
CA ASN A 158 4.09 4.99 -3.01
C ASN A 158 3.43 6.35 -2.72
N ARG A 159 2.20 6.36 -2.18
CA ARG A 159 1.55 7.59 -1.70
C ARG A 159 2.36 8.24 -0.57
N LEU A 160 2.80 7.45 0.41
CA LEU A 160 3.64 7.92 1.50
C LEU A 160 5.00 8.37 0.95
N GLU A 161 5.63 7.57 0.09
CA GLU A 161 6.92 7.94 -0.52
C GLU A 161 6.89 9.24 -1.30
N SER A 162 5.83 9.46 -2.09
CA SER A 162 5.64 10.73 -2.81
C SER A 162 5.50 11.90 -1.85
N SER A 163 4.73 11.74 -0.77
CA SER A 163 4.62 12.76 0.28
C SER A 163 5.97 13.03 0.96
N TRP A 164 6.74 11.98 1.27
CA TRP A 164 8.08 12.10 1.82
C TRP A 164 9.05 12.80 0.87
N GLY A 165 8.93 12.55 -0.44
CA GLY A 165 9.68 13.27 -1.47
C GLY A 165 9.43 14.77 -1.41
N HIS A 166 8.16 15.19 -1.38
CA HIS A 166 7.81 16.60 -1.25
C HIS A 166 8.28 17.22 0.06
N ILE A 167 8.21 16.48 1.18
CA ILE A 167 8.74 16.96 2.46
C ILE A 167 10.26 17.16 2.37
N LYS A 168 11.00 16.22 1.75
CA LYS A 168 12.45 16.36 1.53
C LYS A 168 12.82 17.48 0.56
N ASP A 169 11.92 17.86 -0.35
CA ASP A 169 12.10 19.04 -1.19
C ASP A 169 11.98 20.34 -0.37
N ILE A 170 11.20 20.33 0.71
CA ILE A 170 11.03 21.47 1.62
C ILE A 170 12.15 21.50 2.66
N LEU A 171 12.42 20.37 3.30
CA LEU A 171 13.46 20.22 4.32
C LEU A 171 14.83 20.13 3.65
N LYS A 172 15.63 21.19 3.79
CA LYS A 172 16.98 21.24 3.23
C LYS A 172 18.00 20.69 4.22
N SER A 173 19.08 20.09 3.70
CA SER A 173 20.12 19.47 4.53
C SER A 173 20.93 20.47 5.37
N ASP A 174 20.84 21.75 5.05
CA ASP A 174 21.49 22.86 5.75
C ASP A 174 20.61 23.53 6.81
N MET A 175 19.33 23.15 6.91
CA MET A 175 18.44 23.66 7.96
C MET A 175 18.89 23.17 9.34
N ALA A 176 18.74 24.04 10.34
CA ALA A 176 18.95 23.66 11.73
C ALA A 176 17.85 22.70 12.19
N LEU A 177 18.13 21.91 13.24
CA LEU A 177 17.20 20.88 13.71
C LEU A 177 15.88 21.45 14.24
N ASP A 178 15.95 22.55 14.98
CA ASP A 178 14.77 23.29 15.47
C ASP A 178 13.92 23.81 14.32
N GLU A 179 14.55 24.41 13.30
CA GLU A 179 13.88 24.87 12.08
C GLU A 179 13.19 23.71 11.32
N CYS A 180 13.83 22.54 11.25
CA CYS A 180 13.25 21.34 10.66
C CYS A 180 12.01 20.88 11.42
N VAL A 181 12.08 20.84 12.76
CA VAL A 181 10.96 20.42 13.63
C VAL A 181 9.79 21.38 13.50
N ASP A 182 10.04 22.68 13.56
CA ASP A 182 9.00 23.71 13.39
C ASP A 182 8.32 23.60 12.02
N THR A 183 9.11 23.40 10.96
CA THR A 183 8.58 23.22 9.59
C THR A 183 7.72 21.96 9.49
N LEU A 184 8.16 20.84 10.09
CA LEU A 184 7.39 19.60 10.13
C LEU A 184 6.07 19.76 10.89
N MET A 185 6.08 20.42 12.04
CA MET A 185 4.86 20.71 12.81
C MET A 185 3.89 21.58 12.01
N PHE A 186 4.39 22.59 11.30
CA PHE A 186 3.57 23.42 10.43
C PHE A 186 2.93 22.61 9.28
N LEU A 187 3.73 21.79 8.58
CA LEU A 187 3.24 20.95 7.49
C LEU A 187 2.18 19.94 7.99
N GLN A 188 2.39 19.35 9.16
CA GLN A 188 1.43 18.47 9.82
C GLN A 188 0.12 19.20 10.10
N ALA A 189 0.18 20.38 10.71
CA ALA A 189 -1.01 21.18 11.03
C ALA A 189 -1.82 21.53 9.76
N VAL A 190 -1.14 21.92 8.66
CA VAL A 190 -1.79 22.18 7.38
C VAL A 190 -2.45 20.92 6.80
N ALA A 191 -1.78 19.76 6.88
CA ALA A 191 -2.33 18.50 6.43
C ALA A 191 -3.56 18.07 7.24
N GLU A 192 -3.53 18.24 8.57
CA GLU A 192 -4.64 17.96 9.48
C GLU A 192 -5.84 18.87 9.20
N MET A 193 -5.62 20.17 8.98
CA MET A 193 -6.69 21.09 8.56
C MET A 193 -7.32 20.66 7.24
N GLY A 194 -6.50 20.26 6.26
CA GLY A 194 -6.97 19.75 4.97
C GLY A 194 -7.77 18.44 5.11
N TYR A 195 -7.33 17.54 5.99
CA TYR A 195 -8.03 16.30 6.30
C TYR A 195 -9.36 16.56 7.01
N ALA A 196 -9.37 17.40 8.04
CA ALA A 196 -10.57 17.81 8.76
C ALA A 196 -11.58 18.48 7.82
N LYS A 197 -11.13 19.31 6.87
CA LYS A 197 -12.01 19.90 5.85
C LYS A 197 -12.60 18.84 4.92
N LYS A 198 -11.83 17.82 4.52
CA LYS A 198 -12.33 16.72 3.67
C LYS A 198 -13.35 15.85 4.40
N ILE A 199 -13.09 15.50 5.66
CA ILE A 199 -13.99 14.64 6.43
C ILE A 199 -15.28 15.36 6.82
N THR A 200 -15.22 16.67 7.10
CA THR A 200 -16.40 17.47 7.41
C THR A 200 -17.14 17.94 6.16
N GLY A 201 -16.44 18.20 5.07
CA GLY A 201 -17.03 18.66 3.80
C GLY A 201 -17.68 17.56 2.96
N VAL A 202 -17.23 16.31 3.07
CA VAL A 202 -17.88 15.16 2.41
C VAL A 202 -19.11 14.77 3.22
N GLY A 203 -20.29 15.16 2.74
CA GLY A 203 -21.58 14.89 3.39
C GLY A 203 -22.28 16.13 3.93
N GLN A 204 -21.58 17.25 4.12
CA GLN A 204 -22.21 18.54 4.43
C GLN A 204 -22.42 19.33 3.15
N MET A 205 -23.42 18.94 2.37
CA MET A 205 -23.93 19.82 1.33
C MET A 205 -24.68 20.98 1.96
N ARG A 206 -24.02 22.14 2.06
CA ARG A 206 -24.67 23.39 2.42
C ARG A 206 -25.19 24.06 1.17
N TYR A 207 -26.51 24.20 1.07
CA TYR A 207 -27.19 24.89 -0.01
C TYR A 207 -27.63 26.27 0.47
N ASP A 208 -27.26 27.33 -0.26
CA ASP A 208 -27.66 28.69 0.10
C ASP A 208 -29.19 28.82 0.08
N GLY A 209 -29.76 29.21 1.22
CA GLY A 209 -31.20 29.38 1.40
C GLY A 209 -31.97 28.12 1.85
N ALA A 210 -31.28 27.00 2.11
CA ALA A 210 -31.87 25.84 2.76
C ALA A 210 -32.31 26.18 4.19
N ASP A 211 -33.48 25.69 4.59
CA ASP A 211 -33.93 25.72 5.99
C ASP A 211 -33.51 24.44 6.72
N ASP A 212 -33.79 24.37 8.03
CA ASP A 212 -33.40 23.24 8.88
C ASP A 212 -33.87 21.86 8.35
N GLU A 213 -34.98 21.79 7.60
CA GLU A 213 -35.48 20.54 7.02
C GLU A 213 -34.69 20.16 5.76
N LEU A 214 -34.43 21.12 4.89
CA LEU A 214 -33.59 20.90 3.70
C LEU A 214 -32.13 20.62 4.08
N GLU A 215 -31.58 21.26 5.12
CA GLU A 215 -30.23 20.96 5.59
C GLU A 215 -30.09 19.51 6.08
N LYS A 216 -31.09 18.98 6.80
CA LYS A 216 -31.12 17.56 7.19
C LYS A 216 -31.20 16.65 5.98
N LEU A 217 -32.06 16.98 5.00
CA LEU A 217 -32.17 16.21 3.78
C LEU A 217 -30.85 16.19 2.99
N ALA A 218 -30.14 17.32 2.92
CA ALA A 218 -28.87 17.43 2.21
C ALA A 218 -27.77 16.51 2.75
N CYS A 219 -27.88 16.09 4.02
CA CYS A 219 -26.97 15.14 4.64
C CYS A 219 -27.30 13.67 4.31
N GLU A 220 -28.53 13.38 3.86
CA GLU A 220 -29.04 12.02 3.66
C GLU A 220 -29.12 11.59 2.19
N VAL A 221 -29.10 12.54 1.25
CA VAL A 221 -29.34 12.25 -0.18
C VAL A 221 -28.29 12.86 -1.10
N SER A 222 -28.17 12.28 -2.30
CA SER A 222 -27.27 12.83 -3.33
C SER A 222 -27.73 14.23 -3.81
N PRO A 223 -26.81 15.08 -4.33
CA PRO A 223 -27.16 16.39 -4.87
C PRO A 223 -28.24 16.38 -5.94
N TYR A 224 -28.34 15.29 -6.72
CA TYR A 224 -29.37 15.14 -7.73
C TYR A 224 -30.75 14.95 -7.10
N ALA A 225 -30.85 14.05 -6.12
CA ALA A 225 -32.09 13.80 -5.38
C ALA A 225 -32.51 15.03 -4.56
N TYR A 226 -31.55 15.70 -3.90
CA TYR A 226 -31.77 16.93 -3.15
C TYR A 226 -32.46 18.00 -4.01
N ARG A 227 -31.93 18.31 -5.21
CA ARG A 227 -32.51 19.34 -6.10
C ARG A 227 -33.93 19.03 -6.59
N LEU A 228 -34.27 17.74 -6.73
CA LEU A 228 -35.63 17.34 -7.09
C LEU A 228 -36.61 17.61 -5.95
N VAL A 229 -36.20 17.30 -4.71
CA VAL A 229 -37.03 17.51 -3.52
C VAL A 229 -37.11 18.98 -3.14
N GLU A 230 -36.00 19.72 -3.16
CA GLU A 230 -35.95 21.16 -2.88
C GLU A 230 -36.94 21.95 -3.74
N ARG A 231 -36.99 21.66 -5.05
CA ARG A 231 -37.93 22.31 -5.96
C ARG A 231 -39.39 22.07 -5.55
N GLN A 232 -39.73 20.84 -5.18
CA GLN A 232 -41.10 20.48 -4.76
C GLN A 232 -41.43 21.02 -3.37
N TYR A 233 -40.45 21.02 -2.46
CA TYR A 233 -40.56 21.49 -1.10
C TYR A 233 -40.93 22.97 -1.07
N TRP A 234 -40.23 23.82 -1.82
CA TRP A 234 -40.55 25.25 -1.90
C TRP A 234 -41.93 25.52 -2.51
N ILE A 235 -42.31 24.78 -3.56
CA ILE A 235 -43.66 24.88 -4.16
C ILE A 235 -44.74 24.50 -3.13
N ALA A 236 -44.50 23.48 -2.31
CA ALA A 236 -45.44 23.07 -1.27
C ALA A 236 -45.52 24.08 -0.11
N ARG A 237 -44.37 24.67 0.27
CA ARG A 237 -44.28 25.67 1.36
C ARG A 237 -44.88 27.03 0.98
N ASP A 238 -44.84 27.39 -0.30
CA ASP A 238 -45.35 28.67 -0.81
C ASP A 238 -46.88 28.66 -1.08
N ARG A 239 -47.56 27.53 -0.81
CA ARG A 239 -49.02 27.48 -0.76
C ARG A 239 -49.55 28.26 0.45
N LYS A 240 -49.65 29.58 0.29
CA LYS A 240 -50.80 30.30 0.84
C LYS A 240 -52.04 29.65 0.24
N THR A 241 -52.83 29.01 1.09
CA THR A 241 -54.21 28.59 0.85
C THR A 241 -54.91 29.50 -0.17
N HIS A 242 -55.13 28.99 -1.38
CA HIS A 242 -56.34 29.12 -2.16
C HIS A 242 -56.46 27.92 -3.09
#